data_AF-A0A0C2YNH1-F1
#
_entry.id   AF-A0A0C2YNH1-F1
#
_cell.length_a   1.000
_cell.length_b   1.000
_cell.length_c   1.000
_cell.angle_alpha   90.00
_cell.angle_beta   90.00
_cell.angle_gamma   90.00
#
_symmetry.space_group_name_H-M   'P 1'
#
loop_
_entity.id
_entity.type
_entity.pdbx_description
1 polymer ?
#
loop_
_entity_poly.entity_id
_entity_poly.type
_entity_poly.pdbx_seq_one_letter_code
_entity_poly.pdbx_strand_id
1 'polypeptide(L)'
;MTQTLGCIREVIHNTSMPSWFTSVPKTFGDQAAGMIKADEWQSLITVYIPIALISLWGAGTPQADLKLILNNTMDLISAVYLACSQAMSSK
;
A
#
# COMPACT_ATOMS: atom_id res chain seq x y z
N MET A 1 11.98 -4.60 11.65
CA MET A 1 11.60 -4.88 10.24
C MET A 1 10.52 -5.95 10.11
N THR A 2 10.40 -6.94 11.00
CA THR A 2 9.38 -8.01 10.92
C THR A 2 7.95 -7.57 11.28
N GLN A 3 7.78 -6.62 12.19
CA GLN A 3 6.45 -6.13 12.61
C GLN A 3 5.66 -5.44 11.48
N THR A 4 6.34 -4.65 10.63
CA THR A 4 5.70 -3.94 9.51
C THR A 4 5.16 -4.91 8.47
N LEU A 5 5.91 -5.96 8.14
CA LEU A 5 5.46 -7.01 7.21
C LEU A 5 4.26 -7.79 7.74
N GLY A 6 4.23 -8.09 9.05
CA GLY A 6 3.07 -8.71 9.69
C GLY A 6 1.81 -7.86 9.57
N CYS A 7 1.93 -6.56 9.84
CA CYS A 7 0.82 -5.61 9.73
C CYS A 7 0.30 -5.49 8.29
N ILE A 8 1.20 -5.46 7.30
CA ILE A 8 0.82 -5.47 5.88
C ILE A 8 0.04 -6.74 5.51
N ARG A 9 0.50 -7.93 5.94
CA ARG A 9 -0.21 -9.19 5.69
C ARG A 9 -1.57 -9.23 6.36
N GLU A 10 -1.69 -8.70 7.58
CA GLU A 10 -2.95 -8.61 8.30
C GLU A 10 -3.95 -7.71 7.56
N VAL A 11 -3.50 -6.55 7.08
CA VAL A 11 -4.32 -5.65 6.26
C VAL A 11 -4.72 -6.32 4.94
N ILE A 12 -3.80 -7.01 4.26
CA ILE A 12 -4.11 -7.77 3.03
C ILE A 12 -5.18 -8.84 3.30
N HIS A 13 -5.11 -9.51 4.45
CA HIS A 13 -6.08 -10.54 4.81
C HIS A 13 -7.47 -9.97 5.14
N ASN A 14 -7.52 -8.84 5.85
CA ASN A 14 -8.77 -8.24 6.34
C ASN A 14 -9.42 -7.30 5.31
N THR A 15 -8.69 -6.85 4.29
CA THR A 15 -9.22 -5.95 3.26
C THR A 15 -9.89 -6.76 2.16
N SER A 16 -11.20 -6.57 2.02
CA SER A 16 -11.96 -7.12 0.90
C SER A 16 -11.92 -6.14 -0.27
N MET A 17 -11.41 -6.57 -1.42
CA MET A 17 -11.37 -5.74 -2.62
C MET A 17 -12.47 -6.10 -3.61
N PRO A 18 -13.01 -5.11 -4.34
CA PRO A 18 -13.95 -5.37 -5.40
C PRO A 18 -13.27 -6.16 -6.54
N SER A 19 -14.05 -6.94 -7.28
CA SER A 19 -13.56 -7.89 -8.29
C SER A 19 -12.77 -7.27 -9.45
N TRP A 20 -12.89 -5.95 -9.65
CA TRP A 20 -12.18 -5.20 -10.68
C TRP A 20 -10.79 -4.72 -10.23
N PHE A 21 -10.45 -4.90 -8.95
CA PHE A 21 -9.17 -4.45 -8.40
C PHE A 21 -8.21 -5.63 -8.24
N THR A 22 -6.93 -5.39 -8.55
CA THR A 22 -5.90 -6.41 -8.51
C THR A 22 -5.70 -6.93 -7.09
N SER A 23 -5.96 -8.23 -6.90
CA SER A 23 -5.70 -8.92 -5.64
C SER A 23 -4.20 -9.13 -5.47
N VAL A 24 -3.67 -8.69 -4.32
CA VAL A 24 -2.26 -8.90 -3.96
C VAL A 24 -2.10 -10.26 -3.27
N PRO A 25 -0.98 -10.99 -3.47
CA PRO A 25 -0.73 -12.25 -2.77
C PRO A 25 -0.73 -12.08 -1.25
N LYS A 26 -1.49 -12.92 -0.53
CA LYS A 26 -1.57 -12.92 0.94
C LYS A 26 -0.25 -13.28 1.62
N THR A 27 0.65 -13.95 0.91
CA THR A 27 2.01 -14.32 1.34
C THR A 27 3.05 -13.26 0.98
N PHE A 28 2.64 -12.00 0.76
CA PHE A 28 3.54 -10.90 0.44
C PHE A 28 4.81 -10.88 1.32
N GLY A 29 5.97 -10.79 0.67
CA GLY A 29 7.29 -10.81 1.31
C GLY A 29 7.80 -12.19 1.74
N ASP A 30 7.09 -13.27 1.42
CA ASP A 30 7.61 -14.64 1.50
C ASP A 30 8.38 -14.97 0.21
N GLN A 31 9.54 -15.62 0.34
CA GLN A 31 10.34 -16.07 -0.79
C GLN A 31 9.58 -17.10 -1.65
N ALA A 32 8.59 -17.79 -1.07
CA ALA A 32 7.69 -18.71 -1.76
C ALA A 32 6.57 -18.03 -2.56
N ALA A 33 6.33 -16.72 -2.39
CA ALA A 33 5.21 -16.00 -3.03
C ALA A 33 5.45 -15.66 -4.51
N GLY A 34 6.66 -15.87 -5.03
CA GLY A 34 7.02 -15.53 -6.40
C GLY A 34 7.26 -14.03 -6.61
N MET A 35 7.46 -13.63 -7.87
CA MET A 35 7.63 -12.22 -8.25
C MET A 35 6.27 -11.52 -8.32
N ILE A 36 6.20 -10.36 -7.69
CA ILE A 36 5.04 -9.46 -7.71
C ILE A 36 5.02 -8.71 -9.04
N LYS A 37 3.88 -8.71 -9.71
CA LYS A 37 3.66 -8.00 -10.98
C LYS A 37 3.50 -6.50 -10.75
N ALA A 38 3.70 -5.71 -11.80
CA ALA A 38 3.66 -4.25 -11.70
C ALA A 38 2.30 -3.71 -11.19
N ASP A 39 1.20 -4.31 -11.61
CA ASP A 39 -0.16 -3.98 -11.17
C ASP A 39 -0.44 -4.38 -9.71
N GLU A 40 0.15 -5.48 -9.25
CA GLU A 40 0.13 -5.92 -7.85
C GLU A 40 0.95 -4.97 -6.97
N TRP A 41 2.11 -4.50 -7.46
CA TRP A 41 2.92 -3.48 -6.78
C TRP A 41 2.18 -2.16 -6.64
N GLN A 42 1.51 -1.70 -7.70
CA GLN A 42 0.72 -0.47 -7.65
C GLN A 42 -0.40 -0.59 -6.61
N SER A 43 -1.13 -1.70 -6.64
CA SER A 43 -2.20 -2.00 -5.68
C SER A 43 -1.70 -2.01 -4.23
N LEU A 44 -0.56 -2.66 -3.99
CA LEU A 44 0.12 -2.70 -2.70
C LEU A 44 0.47 -1.29 -2.20
N ILE A 45 1.12 -0.48 -3.03
CA ILE A 45 1.59 0.86 -2.65
C ILE A 45 0.44 1.83 -2.44
N THR A 46 -0.60 1.76 -3.27
CA THR A 46 -1.71 2.73 -3.24
C THR A 46 -2.74 2.44 -2.14
N VAL A 47 -2.95 1.17 -1.77
CA VAL A 47 -4.02 0.78 -0.84
C VAL A 47 -3.48 0.15 0.43
N TYR A 48 -2.72 -0.93 0.30
CA TYR A 48 -2.36 -1.76 1.45
C TYR A 48 -1.30 -1.12 2.35
N ILE A 49 -0.29 -0.45 1.77
CA ILE A 49 0.76 0.24 2.54
C ILE A 49 0.16 1.38 3.39
N PRO A 50 -0.63 2.32 2.84
CA PRO A 50 -1.25 3.38 3.63
C PRO A 50 -2.09 2.86 4.79
N ILE A 51 -2.92 1.83 4.54
CA ILE A 51 -3.77 1.25 5.59
C ILE A 51 -2.91 0.58 6.67
N ALA A 52 -1.87 -0.17 6.30
CA ALA A 52 -0.96 -0.79 7.25
C ALA A 52 -0.18 0.25 8.08
N LEU A 53 0.23 1.36 7.48
CA LEU A 53 0.86 2.47 8.19
C LEU A 53 -0.12 3.13 9.17
N ILE A 54 -1.37 3.36 8.75
CA ILE A 54 -2.42 3.90 9.62
C ILE A 54 -2.73 2.94 10.77
N SER A 55 -2.81 1.63 10.54
CA SER A 55 -3.03 0.63 11.61
C SER A 55 -1.86 0.54 12.58
N LEU A 56 -0.61 0.59 12.07
CA LEU A 56 0.59 0.51 12.91
C LEU A 56 0.77 1.76 13.77
N TRP A 57 0.40 2.93 13.26
CA TRP A 57 0.66 4.23 13.92
C TRP A 57 -0.56 4.86 14.58
N GLY A 58 -1.77 4.44 14.20
CA GLY A 58 -3.03 4.89 14.80
C GLY A 58 -3.26 4.30 16.19
N ALA A 59 -2.60 3.19 16.54
CA ALA A 59 -2.68 2.56 17.85
C ALA A 59 -1.71 3.16 18.90
N GLY A 60 -0.79 4.05 18.49
CA GLY A 60 0.20 4.71 19.35
C GLY A 60 -0.14 6.16 19.69
N THR A 61 0.59 6.75 20.64
CA THR A 61 0.48 8.18 20.95
C THR A 61 0.73 9.02 19.69
N PRO A 62 -0.01 10.13 19.49
CA PRO A 62 0.09 10.94 18.28
C PRO A 62 1.46 11.60 18.21
N GLN A 63 2.40 10.93 17.55
CA GLN A 63 3.73 11.44 17.28
C GLN A 63 3.64 12.34 16.03
N ALA A 64 3.99 13.62 16.18
CA ALA A 64 3.88 14.60 15.10
C ALA A 64 4.61 14.16 13.82
N ASP A 65 5.72 13.43 13.97
CA ASP A 65 6.52 12.87 12.88
C ASP A 65 5.74 11.83 12.04
N LEU A 66 4.84 11.07 12.64
CA LEU A 66 4.06 10.04 11.94
C LEU A 66 2.98 10.66 11.04
N LYS A 67 2.38 11.77 11.48
CA LYS A 67 1.47 12.56 10.64
C LYS A 67 2.20 13.12 9.41
N LEU A 68 3.43 13.58 9.59
CA LEU A 68 4.25 14.08 8.48
C LEU A 68 4.57 12.98 7.48
N ILE A 69 4.97 11.79 7.94
CA ILE A 69 5.25 10.65 7.05
C ILE A 69 3.99 10.20 6.31
N LEU A 70 2.83 10.17 6.98
CA LEU A 70 1.56 9.82 6.35
C LEU A 70 1.17 10.84 5.27
N ASN A 71 1.29 12.14 5.55
CA ASN A 71 1.02 13.21 4.57
C ASN A 71 1.95 13.09 3.36
N ASN A 72 3.25 12.92 3.59
CA ASN A 72 4.22 12.73 2.52
C ASN A 72 3.91 11.48 1.66
N THR A 73 3.43 10.40 2.30
CA THR A 73 3.03 9.18 1.59
C THR A 73 1.79 9.44 0.73
N MET A 74 0.80 10.18 1.25
CA MET A 74 -0.40 10.56 0.49
C MET A 74 -0.08 11.51 -0.68
N ASP A 75 0.85 12.44 -0.50
CA ASP A 75 1.31 13.34 -1.56
C ASP A 75 2.02 12.55 -2.67
N LEU A 76 2.88 11.58 -2.30
CA LEU A 76 3.54 10.70 -3.26
C LEU A 76 2.53 9.85 -4.04
N ILE A 77 1.55 9.26 -3.35
CA ILE A 77 0.49 8.46 -4.01
C ILE A 77 -0.32 9.33 -4.97
N SER A 78 -0.62 10.57 -4.58
CA SER A 78 -1.35 11.52 -5.44
C SER A 78 -0.54 11.88 -6.67
N ALA A 79 0.77 12.14 -6.52
CA ALA A 79 1.66 12.41 -7.64
C ALA A 79 1.77 11.20 -8.59
N VAL A 80 1.88 9.98 -8.05
CA VAL A 80 1.88 8.74 -8.84
C VAL A 80 0.57 8.56 -9.59
N TYR A 81 -0.56 8.78 -8.92
CA TYR A 81 -1.88 8.70 -9.56
C TYR A 81 -2.02 9.70 -10.71
N LEU A 82 -1.62 10.96 -10.50
CA LEU A 82 -1.61 11.99 -11.54
C LEU A 82 -0.69 11.62 -12.71
N ALA A 83 0.54 11.16 -12.44
CA ALA A 83 1.48 10.73 -13.47
C ALA A 83 0.97 9.54 -14.29
N CYS A 84 0.38 8.53 -13.63
CA CYS A 84 -0.21 7.37 -14.30
C CYS A 84 -1.48 7.73 -15.08
N SER A 85 -2.27 8.71 -14.62
CA SER A 85 -3.46 9.17 -15.35
C SER A 85 -3.11 9.88 -16.67
N GLN A 86 -1.98 10.60 -16.71
CA GLN A 86 -1.50 11.30 -17.90
C GLN A 86 -0.96 10.33 -18.97
N ALA A 87 -0.48 9.14 -18.56
CA ALA A 87 -0.01 8.11 -19.49
C ALA A 87 -1.12 7.50 -20.37
N MET A 88 -2.41 7.72 -20.04
CA MET A 88 -3.55 7.30 -20.86
C MET A 88 -3.96 8.31 -21.94
N SER A 89 -3.31 9.49 -22.00
CA SER A 89 -3.50 10.44 -23.10
C SER A 89 -2.23 10.53 -23.96
N SER A 90 -1.89 9.43 -24.64
CA SER A 90 -0.92 9.49 -25.74
C SER A 90 -1.41 8.67 -26.94
N LYS A 91 -2.10 9.39 -27.83
CA LYS A 91 -2.47 9.15 -29.25
C LYS A 91 -3.24 7.88 -29.61
#